data_AF-A0A2N5XHH4-F1
#
_entry.id   AF-A0A2N5XHH4-F1
#
_cell.length_a   1.000
_cell.length_b   1.000
_cell.length_c   1.000
_cell.angle_alpha   90.00
_cell.angle_beta   90.00
_cell.angle_gamma   90.00
#
_symmetry.space_group_name_H-M   'P 1'
#
loop_
_entity.id
_entity.type
_entity.pdbx_description
1 polymer ?
#
loop_
_entity_poly.entity_id
_entity_poly.type
_entity_poly.pdbx_seq_one_letter_code
_entity_poly.pdbx_strand_id
1 'polypeptide(L)'
;RRVIVAPLRGRRRVVGAVLLLRRADRPPFTEDDLLVASQLATHTALGVDKAVLYGREAYIADALQRAMLPSSLPRSTGVRLASRYLPAAETARVGGDWYDAIPLPGNRVALVVGDVMGHSMTSAAIMGQLRTTVQTLAGLDLPPEEVLHHLDEQAQRLGSDHIATCVYGVYDPVSHRLVMANAGHPPPVFLHPDGRAETLRLPPGAPIGVGGVPFESVEVPAPPGATLLLYTDGLVESRTRDVWSGVERLRERLRTAAETTRPPQLEPLCDCVLDMLGPEDRDDDIALLAARFDGIPPRDVAYWFLEPQAQTPGRARRLVRRVLQRWELDSLSESTELLVSEVVTNAVRYATRPITLRLLRTEVLRCEVGDDAPTLPRMRHAAAGDEGGRGLFMVNRLARRWGATRLSTGKVVWFEQTLPAKRPDPS
;
A
#
# COMPACT_ATOMS: atom_id res chain seq x y z
N ARG A 1 62.71 17.37 18.11
CA ARG A 1 61.30 16.99 18.39
C ARG A 1 61.09 15.54 17.95
N ARG A 2 60.56 14.64 18.79
CA ARG A 2 60.35 13.20 18.44
C ARG A 2 58.88 12.81 18.27
N VAL A 3 57.99 13.75 18.55
CA VAL A 3 56.54 13.64 18.39
C VAL A 3 56.07 14.88 17.65
N ILE A 4 55.20 14.70 16.66
CA ILE A 4 54.37 15.76 16.09
C ILE A 4 52.92 15.42 16.38
N VAL A 5 52.17 16.40 16.89
CA VAL A 5 50.72 16.33 17.04
C VAL A 5 50.13 17.35 16.09
N ALA A 6 49.52 16.88 15.01
CA ALA A 6 48.92 17.73 14.00
C ALA A 6 47.38 17.64 14.12
N PRO A 7 46.68 18.73 14.47
CA PRO A 7 45.22 18.69 14.58
C PRO A 7 44.59 18.56 13.19
N LEU A 8 43.64 17.62 13.04
CA LEU A 8 42.82 17.51 11.86
C LEU A 8 41.71 18.58 11.91
N ARG A 9 41.99 19.76 11.38
CA ARG A 9 41.02 20.87 11.33
C ARG A 9 40.16 20.77 10.07
N GLY A 10 38.91 20.37 10.25
CA GLY A 10 37.89 20.50 9.20
C GLY A 10 37.41 21.96 9.05
N ARG A 11 36.38 22.19 8.24
CA ARG A 11 35.92 23.57 7.93
C ARG A 11 35.37 24.33 9.14
N ARG A 12 34.75 23.62 10.10
CA ARG A 12 34.05 24.22 11.26
C ARG A 12 34.47 23.69 12.62
N ARG A 13 35.24 22.59 12.67
CA ARG A 13 35.68 21.95 13.92
C ARG A 13 36.93 21.10 13.72
N VAL A 14 37.63 20.81 14.80
CA VAL A 14 38.69 19.78 14.81
C VAL A 14 37.99 18.41 14.79
N VAL A 15 38.22 17.63 13.74
CA VAL A 15 37.64 16.28 13.57
C VAL A 15 38.50 15.19 14.22
N GLY A 16 39.74 15.50 14.60
CA GLY A 16 40.65 14.60 15.29
C GLY A 16 42.07 15.15 15.36
N ALA A 17 43.05 14.30 15.62
CA ALA A 17 44.47 14.64 15.55
C ALA A 17 45.27 13.47 14.98
N VAL A 18 46.32 13.78 14.22
CA VAL A 18 47.31 12.81 13.74
C VAL A 18 48.54 12.89 14.64
N LEU A 19 48.98 11.74 15.12
CA LEU A 19 50.18 11.60 15.94
C LEU A 19 51.28 10.96 15.09
N LEU A 20 52.39 11.67 14.88
CA LEU A 20 53.57 11.14 14.19
C LEU A 20 54.68 10.93 15.22
N LEU A 21 55.18 9.70 15.30
CA LEU A 21 56.19 9.28 16.27
C LEU A 21 57.46 8.84 15.52
N ARG A 22 58.63 9.32 15.95
CA ARG A 22 59.94 8.81 15.48
C ARG A 22 60.61 7.98 16.57
N ARG A 23 61.19 6.86 16.16
CA ARG A 23 62.03 6.00 17.01
C ARG A 23 63.34 6.69 17.38
N ALA A 24 63.99 6.20 18.43
CA ALA A 24 65.15 6.85 19.04
C ALA A 24 66.42 6.86 18.17
N ASP A 25 66.50 5.96 17.20
CA ASP A 25 67.56 5.75 16.22
C ASP A 25 67.44 6.65 14.98
N ARG A 26 66.34 7.41 14.84
CA ARG A 26 66.10 8.33 13.71
C ARG A 26 66.39 9.80 14.11
N PRO A 27 66.80 10.64 13.15
CA PRO A 27 66.98 12.06 13.41
C PRO A 27 65.66 12.71 13.88
N PRO A 28 65.71 13.70 14.80
CA PRO A 28 64.52 14.42 15.23
C PRO A 28 63.78 15.09 14.07
N PHE A 29 62.49 15.35 14.23
CA PHE A 29 61.72 16.14 13.28
C PHE A 29 62.26 17.57 13.16
N THR A 30 62.28 18.08 11.92
CA THR A 30 62.64 19.45 11.54
C THR A 30 61.41 20.37 11.47
N GLU A 31 61.63 21.65 11.17
CA GLU A 31 60.52 22.59 10.86
C GLU A 31 59.83 22.22 9.53
N ASP A 32 60.57 21.72 8.54
CA ASP A 32 59.99 21.25 7.26
C ASP A 32 59.04 20.06 7.49
N ASP A 33 59.41 19.13 8.40
CA ASP A 33 58.56 18.02 8.78
C ASP A 33 57.23 18.48 9.39
N LEU A 34 57.22 19.62 10.11
CA LEU A 34 55.98 20.20 10.65
C LEU A 34 55.09 20.79 9.57
N LEU A 35 55.67 21.43 8.55
CA LEU A 35 54.91 21.94 7.40
C LEU A 35 54.23 20.80 6.65
N VAL A 36 54.97 19.73 6.35
CA VAL A 36 54.43 18.54 5.68
C VAL A 36 53.36 17.86 6.53
N ALA A 37 53.60 17.68 7.83
CA ALA A 37 52.62 17.10 8.75
C ALA A 37 51.34 17.95 8.84
N SER A 38 51.46 19.28 8.83
CA SER A 38 50.33 20.21 8.82
C SER A 38 49.53 20.14 7.52
N GLN A 39 50.20 20.06 6.37
CA GLN A 39 49.54 19.91 5.07
C GLN A 39 48.80 18.57 4.97
N LEU A 40 49.44 17.47 5.36
CA LEU A 40 48.81 16.14 5.40
C LEU A 40 47.61 16.14 6.35
N ALA A 41 47.76 16.70 7.56
CA ALA A 41 46.66 16.79 8.51
C ALA A 41 45.49 17.62 7.96
N THR A 42 45.75 18.71 7.25
CA THR A 42 44.69 19.52 6.64
C THR A 42 43.98 18.76 5.52
N HIS A 43 44.72 18.11 4.63
CA HIS A 43 44.14 17.34 3.52
C HIS A 43 43.33 16.14 4.03
N THR A 44 43.86 15.39 5.01
CA THR A 44 43.14 14.31 5.69
C THR A 44 41.90 14.82 6.41
N ALA A 45 41.97 15.97 7.09
CA ALA A 45 40.82 16.55 7.77
C ALA A 45 39.69 16.88 6.80
N LEU A 46 40.00 17.47 5.64
CA LEU A 46 39.02 17.76 4.60
C LEU A 46 38.39 16.47 4.03
N GLY A 47 39.19 15.43 3.81
CA GLY A 47 38.70 14.13 3.36
C GLY A 47 37.76 13.47 4.39
N VAL A 48 38.13 13.48 5.67
CA VAL A 48 37.31 12.95 6.77
C VAL A 48 36.03 13.76 6.96
N ASP A 49 36.10 15.10 6.93
CA ASP A 49 34.93 15.98 7.06
C ASP A 49 33.94 15.73 5.90
N LYS A 50 34.45 15.55 4.67
CA LYS A 50 33.65 15.18 3.49
C LYS A 50 33.02 13.79 3.63
N ALA A 51 33.78 12.80 4.09
CA ALA A 51 33.26 11.44 4.30
C ALA A 51 32.16 11.39 5.39
N VAL A 52 32.33 12.13 6.49
CA VAL A 52 31.33 12.23 7.57
C VAL A 52 30.08 12.96 7.09
N LEU A 53 30.22 14.04 6.32
CA LEU A 53 29.09 14.76 5.75
C LEU A 53 28.27 13.87 4.83
N TYR A 54 28.90 13.21 3.86
CA TYR A 54 28.21 12.30 2.95
C TYR A 54 27.59 11.09 3.67
N GLY A 55 28.28 10.51 4.65
CA GLY A 55 27.71 9.44 5.47
C GLY A 55 26.46 9.90 6.22
N ARG A 56 26.41 11.16 6.67
CA ARG A 56 25.22 11.72 7.34
C ARG A 56 24.10 12.02 6.35
N GLU A 57 24.40 12.56 5.17
CA GLU A 57 23.40 12.79 4.11
C GLU A 57 22.77 11.46 3.68
N ALA A 58 23.58 10.44 3.42
CA ALA A 58 23.14 9.08 3.10
C ALA A 58 22.24 8.48 4.18
N TYR A 59 22.62 8.63 5.46
CA TYR A 59 21.82 8.16 6.58
C TYR A 59 20.46 8.87 6.68
N ILE A 60 20.43 10.20 6.48
CA ILE A 60 19.18 10.98 6.51
C ILE A 60 18.28 10.57 5.34
N ALA A 61 18.85 10.38 4.16
CA ALA A 61 18.16 9.89 2.96
C ALA A 61 17.46 8.54 3.21
N ASP A 62 18.21 7.52 3.64
CA ASP A 62 17.66 6.18 3.95
C ASP A 62 16.61 6.23 5.07
N ALA A 63 16.84 7.02 6.13
CA ALA A 63 15.89 7.16 7.22
C ALA A 63 14.57 7.82 6.77
N LEU A 64 14.63 8.86 5.93
CA LEU A 64 13.45 9.52 5.37
C LEU A 64 12.66 8.56 4.48
N GLN A 65 13.34 7.86 3.59
CA GLN A 65 12.72 6.91 2.65
C GLN A 65 12.01 5.77 3.38
N ARG A 66 12.66 5.17 4.38
CA ARG A 66 12.03 4.14 5.24
C ARG A 66 10.81 4.65 6.00
N ALA A 67 10.83 5.92 6.43
CA ALA A 67 9.68 6.52 7.11
C ALA A 67 8.51 6.82 6.16
N MET A 68 8.79 7.02 4.87
CA MET A 68 7.79 7.34 3.85
C MET A 68 7.12 6.11 3.22
N LEU A 69 7.71 4.92 3.34
CA LEU A 69 7.13 3.66 2.86
C LEU A 69 6.32 2.94 3.95
N PRO A 70 5.34 2.08 3.59
CA PRO A 70 4.63 1.28 4.59
C PRO A 70 5.58 0.31 5.30
N SER A 71 5.56 0.31 6.63
CA SER A 71 6.37 -0.62 7.45
C SER A 71 5.91 -2.07 7.35
N SER A 72 4.64 -2.29 6.99
CA SER A 72 4.04 -3.59 6.71
C SER A 72 2.81 -3.41 5.84
N LEU A 73 2.55 -4.37 4.95
CA LEU A 73 1.30 -4.44 4.20
C LEU A 73 0.15 -4.92 5.10
N PRO A 74 -1.09 -4.44 4.86
CA PRO A 74 -2.25 -4.89 5.62
C PRO A 74 -2.55 -6.37 5.37
N ARG A 75 -3.09 -7.04 6.39
CA ARG A 75 -3.71 -8.36 6.23
C ARG A 75 -5.16 -8.17 5.75
N SER A 76 -5.37 -8.28 4.45
CA SER A 76 -6.68 -8.13 3.83
C SER A 76 -7.30 -9.50 3.55
N THR A 77 -8.59 -9.66 3.83
CA THR A 77 -9.27 -10.94 3.56
C THR A 77 -9.44 -11.15 2.05
N GLY A 78 -9.12 -12.35 1.57
CA GLY A 78 -9.22 -12.70 0.16
C GLY A 78 -8.05 -12.18 -0.70
N VAL A 79 -7.02 -11.57 -0.09
CA VAL A 79 -5.80 -11.12 -0.76
C VAL A 79 -4.56 -11.40 0.08
N ARG A 80 -3.55 -12.00 -0.52
CA ARG A 80 -2.20 -12.08 0.05
C ARG A 80 -1.29 -11.10 -0.67
N LEU A 81 -0.51 -10.35 0.10
CA LEU A 81 0.36 -9.30 -0.41
C LEU A 81 1.82 -9.61 -0.04
N ALA A 82 2.74 -9.28 -0.95
CA ALA A 82 4.17 -9.22 -0.68
C ALA A 82 4.74 -8.00 -1.40
N SER A 83 5.80 -7.42 -0.86
CA SER A 83 6.49 -6.31 -1.50
C SER A 83 8.00 -6.42 -1.35
N ARG A 84 8.70 -5.75 -2.26
CA ARG A 84 10.13 -5.50 -2.16
C ARG A 84 10.41 -4.06 -2.52
N TYR A 85 11.41 -3.49 -1.85
CA TYR A 85 11.91 -2.18 -2.15
C TYR A 85 13.43 -2.23 -2.18
N LEU A 86 14.04 -1.94 -3.33
CA LEU A 86 15.49 -1.96 -3.49
C LEU A 86 15.93 -0.55 -3.90
N PRO A 87 16.73 0.14 -3.06
CA PRO A 87 17.20 1.46 -3.43
C PRO A 87 18.27 1.39 -4.52
N ALA A 88 18.40 2.47 -5.30
CA ALA A 88 19.45 2.63 -6.30
C ALA A 88 20.86 2.50 -5.70
N ALA A 89 21.86 2.10 -6.51
CA ALA A 89 23.21 1.82 -6.01
C ALA A 89 24.00 3.08 -5.56
N GLU A 90 23.57 4.29 -5.92
CA GLU A 90 24.24 5.53 -5.52
C GLU A 90 23.85 5.97 -4.10
N THR A 91 24.85 6.02 -3.21
CA THR A 91 24.74 6.21 -1.74
C THR A 91 24.14 7.53 -1.24
N ALA A 92 23.65 8.43 -2.09
CA ALA A 92 23.16 9.76 -1.68
C ALA A 92 21.86 10.23 -2.36
N ARG A 93 21.18 9.35 -3.11
CA ARG A 93 19.91 9.67 -3.77
C ARG A 93 18.75 9.09 -2.96
N VAL A 94 17.64 9.84 -2.89
CA VAL A 94 16.39 9.37 -2.25
C VAL A 94 15.39 9.09 -3.35
N GLY A 95 14.77 7.93 -3.31
CA GLY A 95 13.83 7.51 -4.34
C GLY A 95 12.51 8.24 -4.38
N GLY A 96 12.01 8.42 -5.60
CA GLY A 96 10.64 8.84 -5.91
C GLY A 96 9.63 7.71 -5.85
N ASP A 97 10.10 6.46 -5.90
CA ASP A 97 9.30 5.25 -5.89
C ASP A 97 8.51 5.01 -4.61
N TRP A 98 7.24 4.63 -4.75
CA TRP A 98 6.44 4.12 -3.65
C TRP A 98 5.48 3.02 -4.08
N TYR A 99 5.05 2.25 -3.08
CA TYR A 99 3.92 1.35 -3.20
C TYR A 99 3.02 1.48 -1.97
N ASP A 100 1.75 1.14 -2.11
CA ASP A 100 0.84 1.04 -0.99
C ASP A 100 -0.26 0.00 -1.24
N ALA A 101 -0.82 -0.51 -0.15
CA ALA A 101 -2.04 -1.32 -0.19
C ALA A 101 -2.99 -0.83 0.90
N ILE A 102 -4.18 -0.36 0.50
CA ILE A 102 -5.10 0.35 1.37
C ILE A 102 -6.39 -0.46 1.50
N PRO A 103 -6.77 -0.93 2.71
CA PRO A 103 -8.04 -1.61 2.92
C PRO A 103 -9.21 -0.66 2.67
N LEU A 104 -10.17 -1.12 1.86
CA LEU A 104 -11.38 -0.39 1.49
C LEU A 104 -12.63 -1.06 2.08
N PRO A 105 -13.79 -0.37 2.11
CA PRO A 105 -15.05 -0.98 2.50
C PRO A 105 -15.36 -2.24 1.70
N GLY A 106 -16.00 -3.22 2.34
CA GLY A 106 -16.40 -4.44 1.66
C GLY A 106 -15.30 -5.49 1.48
N ASN A 107 -14.24 -5.45 2.29
CA ASN A 107 -13.03 -6.26 2.14
C ASN A 107 -12.27 -6.02 0.83
N ARG A 108 -12.60 -4.95 0.11
CA ARG A 108 -11.83 -4.52 -1.06
C ARG A 108 -10.45 -4.03 -0.62
N VAL A 109 -9.50 -4.03 -1.55
CA VAL A 109 -8.16 -3.46 -1.32
C VAL A 109 -7.77 -2.61 -2.52
N ALA A 110 -7.31 -1.39 -2.27
CA ALA A 110 -6.62 -0.59 -3.27
C ALA A 110 -5.15 -0.99 -3.28
N LEU A 111 -4.57 -1.11 -4.47
CA LEU A 111 -3.19 -1.43 -4.75
C LEU A 111 -2.60 -0.28 -5.57
N VAL A 112 -1.45 0.23 -5.13
CA VAL A 112 -0.86 1.44 -5.70
C VAL A 112 0.63 1.21 -5.88
N VAL A 113 1.15 1.58 -7.03
CA VAL A 113 2.58 1.79 -7.25
C VAL A 113 2.74 3.07 -8.06
N GLY A 114 3.74 3.86 -7.72
CA GLY A 114 4.08 5.04 -8.49
C GLY A 114 5.52 5.43 -8.31
N ASP A 115 5.95 6.35 -9.15
CA ASP A 115 7.29 6.90 -9.17
C ASP A 115 7.22 8.41 -9.45
N VAL A 116 7.98 9.18 -8.68
CA VAL A 116 8.14 10.62 -8.87
C VAL A 116 9.44 10.87 -9.60
N MET A 117 9.37 11.57 -10.73
CA MET A 117 10.53 11.85 -11.57
C MET A 117 11.70 12.44 -10.77
N GLY A 118 12.86 11.81 -10.90
CA GLY A 118 14.11 12.22 -10.29
C GLY A 118 14.30 11.69 -8.86
N HIS A 119 15.53 11.78 -8.36
CA HIS A 119 15.99 11.00 -7.20
C HIS A 119 16.58 11.92 -6.12
N SER A 120 15.79 12.88 -5.65
CA SER A 120 16.20 13.95 -4.74
C SER A 120 15.40 13.96 -3.43
N MET A 121 15.88 14.67 -2.41
CA MET A 121 15.08 14.92 -1.20
C MET A 121 13.74 15.58 -1.51
N THR A 122 13.67 16.42 -2.55
CA THR A 122 12.42 17.04 -3.02
C THR A 122 11.47 16.00 -3.62
N SER A 123 11.98 15.08 -4.44
CA SER A 123 11.21 13.97 -5.04
C SER A 123 10.60 13.09 -3.95
N ALA A 124 11.37 12.77 -2.91
CA ALA A 124 10.88 12.01 -1.76
C ALA A 124 9.79 12.75 -0.96
N ALA A 125 9.91 14.08 -0.82
CA ALA A 125 8.90 14.90 -0.15
C ALA A 125 7.59 14.97 -0.97
N ILE A 126 7.68 15.01 -2.30
CA ILE A 126 6.52 14.96 -3.20
C ILE A 126 5.88 13.57 -3.13
N MET A 127 6.68 12.50 -3.22
CA MET A 127 6.20 11.12 -3.07
C MET A 127 5.40 10.94 -1.77
N GLY A 128 5.93 11.42 -0.64
CA GLY A 128 5.21 11.35 0.65
C GLY A 128 3.86 12.07 0.64
N GLN A 129 3.78 13.22 -0.05
CA GLN A 129 2.53 13.98 -0.22
C GLN A 129 1.54 13.27 -1.15
N LEU A 130 2.01 12.76 -2.30
CA LEU A 130 1.17 12.01 -3.23
C LEU A 130 0.63 10.74 -2.57
N ARG A 131 1.48 9.97 -1.89
CA ARG A 131 1.07 8.77 -1.13
C ARG A 131 -0.01 9.09 -0.10
N THR A 132 0.18 10.15 0.69
CA THR A 132 -0.82 10.59 1.71
C THR A 132 -2.13 11.03 1.05
N THR A 133 -2.04 11.70 -0.09
CA THR A 133 -3.21 12.11 -0.88
C THR A 133 -3.98 10.89 -1.38
N VAL A 134 -3.28 9.90 -1.96
CA VAL A 134 -3.90 8.64 -2.41
C VAL A 134 -4.58 7.91 -1.26
N GLN A 135 -3.95 7.81 -0.09
CA GLN A 135 -4.58 7.20 1.10
C GLN A 135 -5.88 7.90 1.49
N THR A 136 -5.90 9.24 1.41
CA THR A 136 -7.08 10.05 1.73
C THR A 136 -8.19 9.85 0.70
N LEU A 137 -7.86 9.89 -0.59
CA LEU A 137 -8.81 9.70 -1.69
C LEU A 137 -9.37 8.28 -1.73
N ALA A 138 -8.54 7.28 -1.48
CA ALA A 138 -8.96 5.88 -1.35
C ALA A 138 -9.98 5.71 -0.22
N GLY A 139 -9.79 6.42 0.90
CA GLY A 139 -10.74 6.42 2.02
C GLY A 139 -12.14 6.97 1.69
N LEU A 140 -12.29 7.71 0.58
CA LEU A 140 -13.57 8.22 0.08
C LEU A 140 -14.27 7.24 -0.89
N ASP A 141 -13.65 6.10 -1.17
CA ASP A 141 -14.15 5.06 -2.07
C ASP A 141 -14.44 5.57 -3.49
N LEU A 142 -13.59 6.47 -3.98
CA LEU A 142 -13.66 6.97 -5.35
C LEU A 142 -13.20 5.90 -6.35
N PRO A 143 -13.76 5.88 -7.57
CA PRO A 143 -13.28 4.99 -8.61
C PRO A 143 -11.84 5.35 -9.03
N PRO A 144 -11.03 4.39 -9.54
CA PRO A 144 -9.60 4.60 -9.83
C PRO A 144 -9.27 5.82 -10.69
N GLU A 145 -10.08 6.10 -11.70
CA GLU A 145 -9.91 7.22 -12.62
C GLU A 145 -10.09 8.58 -11.92
N GLU A 146 -11.03 8.68 -10.97
CA GLU A 146 -11.25 9.89 -10.19
C GLU A 146 -10.13 10.09 -9.16
N VAL A 147 -9.59 9.00 -8.59
CA VAL A 147 -8.43 9.08 -7.70
C VAL A 147 -7.23 9.65 -8.44
N LEU A 148 -6.93 9.15 -9.64
CA LEU A 148 -5.82 9.67 -10.46
C LEU A 148 -6.08 11.10 -10.92
N HIS A 149 -7.32 11.45 -11.27
CA HIS A 149 -7.68 12.82 -11.64
C HIS A 149 -7.42 13.81 -10.50
N HIS A 150 -7.89 13.51 -9.28
CA HIS A 150 -7.63 14.36 -8.13
C HIS A 150 -6.15 14.38 -7.74
N LEU A 151 -5.42 13.28 -7.93
CA LEU A 151 -3.98 13.23 -7.71
C LEU A 151 -3.23 14.16 -8.68
N ASP A 152 -3.61 14.18 -9.96
CA ASP A 152 -3.09 15.09 -10.99
C ASP A 152 -3.36 16.57 -10.63
N GLU A 153 -4.59 16.89 -10.20
CA GLU A 153 -4.92 18.24 -9.73
C GLU A 153 -4.14 18.66 -8.48
N GLN A 154 -3.79 17.73 -7.58
CA GLN A 154 -2.96 18.05 -6.42
C GLN A 154 -1.50 18.24 -6.83
N ALA A 155 -0.97 17.40 -7.70
CA ALA A 155 0.41 17.51 -8.18
C ALA A 155 0.67 18.85 -8.88
N GLN A 156 -0.27 19.31 -9.73
CA GLN A 156 -0.18 20.62 -10.38
C GLN A 156 -0.10 21.80 -9.39
N ARG A 157 -0.67 21.66 -8.19
CA ARG A 157 -0.59 22.69 -7.13
C ARG A 157 0.74 22.67 -6.38
N LEU A 158 1.45 21.53 -6.39
CA LEU A 158 2.76 21.39 -5.76
C LEU A 158 3.88 22.02 -6.60
N GLY A 159 3.67 22.16 -7.90
CA GLY A 159 4.58 22.85 -8.83
C GLY A 159 4.54 22.23 -10.22
N SER A 160 4.81 23.03 -11.26
CA SER A 160 4.79 22.59 -12.67
C SER A 160 5.94 21.65 -13.05
N ASP A 161 6.96 21.54 -12.21
CA ASP A 161 8.21 20.83 -12.51
C ASP A 161 8.21 19.41 -11.94
N HIS A 162 7.08 18.96 -11.39
CA HIS A 162 6.96 17.71 -10.67
C HIS A 162 5.98 16.78 -11.38
N ILE A 163 6.55 15.77 -12.02
CA ILE A 163 5.81 14.74 -12.76
C ILE A 163 5.97 13.42 -12.03
N ALA A 164 4.89 12.64 -11.95
CA ALA A 164 4.91 11.30 -11.39
C ALA A 164 4.15 10.31 -12.27
N THR A 165 4.59 9.07 -12.31
CA THR A 165 3.79 7.96 -12.87
C THR A 165 3.05 7.25 -11.73
N CYS A 166 1.86 6.74 -12.00
CA CYS A 166 1.08 6.04 -10.98
C CYS A 166 0.12 5.02 -11.61
N VAL A 167 0.08 3.82 -11.06
CA VAL A 167 -0.98 2.84 -11.32
C VAL A 167 -1.80 2.64 -10.06
N TYR A 168 -3.12 2.72 -10.18
CA TYR A 168 -4.05 2.52 -9.08
C TYR A 168 -5.07 1.46 -9.45
N GLY A 169 -5.21 0.44 -8.61
CA GLY A 169 -6.15 -0.66 -8.82
C GLY A 169 -6.96 -0.98 -7.57
N VAL A 170 -8.23 -1.34 -7.73
CA VAL A 170 -9.11 -1.80 -6.65
C VAL A 170 -9.54 -3.22 -6.93
N TYR A 171 -9.19 -4.14 -6.03
CA TYR A 171 -9.65 -5.52 -6.09
C TYR A 171 -10.85 -5.75 -5.17
N ASP A 172 -11.88 -6.39 -5.70
CA ASP A 172 -13.03 -6.88 -4.95
C ASP A 172 -12.99 -8.41 -4.81
N PRO A 173 -12.75 -8.93 -3.59
CA PRO A 173 -12.69 -10.37 -3.35
C PRO A 173 -14.05 -11.05 -3.42
N VAL A 174 -15.17 -10.31 -3.42
CA VAL A 174 -16.51 -10.89 -3.51
C VAL A 174 -16.91 -11.12 -4.97
N SER A 175 -16.70 -10.12 -5.83
CA SER A 175 -17.02 -10.22 -7.26
C SER A 175 -15.88 -10.82 -8.11
N HIS A 176 -14.69 -10.99 -7.52
CA HIS A 176 -13.46 -11.44 -8.20
C HIS A 176 -13.10 -10.52 -9.37
N ARG A 177 -13.21 -9.21 -9.15
CA ARG A 177 -12.94 -8.16 -10.14
C ARG A 177 -11.85 -7.22 -9.66
N LEU A 178 -11.03 -6.78 -10.61
CA LEU A 178 -9.99 -5.78 -10.43
C LEU A 178 -10.30 -4.61 -11.36
N VAL A 179 -10.47 -3.41 -10.82
CA VAL A 179 -10.66 -2.19 -11.62
C VAL A 179 -9.38 -1.38 -11.52
N MET A 180 -8.80 -0.95 -12.65
CA MET A 180 -7.52 -0.25 -12.66
C MET A 180 -7.51 0.94 -13.61
N ALA A 181 -6.81 1.99 -13.21
CA ALA A 181 -6.44 3.11 -14.05
C ALA A 181 -4.92 3.31 -14.04
N ASN A 182 -4.38 3.89 -15.12
CA ASN A 182 -2.94 4.11 -15.29
C ASN A 182 -2.66 5.58 -15.66
N ALA A 183 -1.68 6.18 -14.99
CA ALA A 183 -1.14 7.51 -15.26
C ALA A 183 0.34 7.38 -15.67
N GLY A 184 0.58 6.97 -16.91
CA GLY A 184 1.92 6.89 -17.51
C GLY A 184 2.86 5.82 -16.92
N HIS A 185 2.38 4.93 -16.05
CA HIS A 185 3.19 3.92 -15.39
C HIS A 185 3.41 2.67 -16.27
N PRO A 186 4.50 1.90 -16.09
CA PRO A 186 4.70 0.63 -16.76
C PRO A 186 3.50 -0.32 -16.58
N PRO A 187 3.12 -1.09 -17.61
CA PRO A 187 1.92 -1.88 -17.56
C PRO A 187 2.09 -3.08 -16.61
N PRO A 188 1.11 -3.36 -15.72
CA PRO A 188 1.18 -4.48 -14.79
C PRO A 188 1.31 -5.84 -15.47
N VAL A 189 1.94 -6.79 -14.80
CA VAL A 189 1.97 -8.19 -15.24
C VAL A 189 1.04 -9.03 -14.37
N PHE A 190 0.19 -9.82 -15.02
CA PHE A 190 -0.83 -10.65 -14.40
C PHE A 190 -0.55 -12.12 -14.67
N LEU A 191 -0.36 -12.88 -13.60
CA LEU A 191 -0.17 -14.32 -13.62
C LEU A 191 -1.50 -15.01 -13.32
N HIS A 192 -2.02 -15.71 -14.31
CA HIS A 192 -3.26 -16.48 -14.22
C HIS A 192 -3.08 -17.73 -13.36
N PRO A 193 -4.16 -18.28 -12.77
CA PRO A 193 -4.10 -19.52 -12.00
C PRO A 193 -3.58 -20.73 -12.79
N ASP A 194 -3.75 -20.72 -14.12
CA ASP A 194 -3.26 -21.76 -15.02
C ASP A 194 -1.73 -21.68 -15.27
N GLY A 195 -1.07 -20.61 -14.81
CA GLY A 195 0.36 -20.34 -14.99
C GLY A 195 0.70 -19.44 -16.17
N ARG A 196 -0.30 -18.96 -16.93
CA ARG A 196 -0.09 -18.01 -18.02
C ARG A 196 0.21 -16.61 -17.48
N ALA A 197 1.29 -15.99 -17.94
CA ALA A 197 1.62 -14.60 -17.62
C ALA A 197 1.27 -13.66 -18.78
N GLU A 198 0.53 -12.59 -18.51
CA GLU A 198 0.17 -11.57 -19.50
C GLU A 198 0.42 -10.15 -18.98
N THR A 199 0.78 -9.23 -19.87
CA THR A 199 0.77 -7.79 -19.57
C THR A 199 -0.66 -7.28 -19.66
N LEU A 200 -1.14 -6.61 -18.62
CA LEU A 200 -2.44 -5.96 -18.64
C LEU A 200 -2.40 -4.72 -19.52
N ARG A 201 -3.33 -4.65 -20.47
CA ARG A 201 -3.51 -3.48 -21.34
C ARG A 201 -4.45 -2.49 -20.66
N LEU A 202 -3.86 -1.49 -20.01
CA LEU A 202 -4.59 -0.36 -19.44
C LEU A 202 -4.60 0.80 -20.46
N PRO A 203 -5.67 1.61 -20.53
CA PRO A 203 -5.68 2.83 -21.33
C PRO A 203 -4.50 3.72 -20.93
N PRO A 204 -3.76 4.29 -21.90
CA PRO A 204 -2.65 5.17 -21.59
C PRO A 204 -3.17 6.48 -20.99
N GLY A 205 -2.74 6.81 -19.78
CA GLY A 205 -2.92 8.14 -19.18
C GLY A 205 -1.64 8.97 -19.25
N ALA A 206 -1.79 10.29 -19.25
CA ALA A 206 -0.65 11.19 -19.06
C ALA A 206 -0.06 11.00 -17.64
N PRO A 207 1.25 11.19 -17.45
CA PRO A 207 1.82 11.25 -16.10
C PRO A 207 1.11 12.30 -15.23
N ILE A 208 0.99 12.00 -13.94
CA ILE A 208 0.47 12.90 -12.90
C ILE A 208 1.30 14.18 -12.89
N GLY A 209 0.64 15.34 -12.87
CA GLY A 209 1.25 16.67 -12.89
C GLY A 209 1.28 17.32 -14.28
N VAL A 210 1.12 16.55 -15.35
CA VAL A 210 1.11 17.07 -16.74
C VAL A 210 -0.25 17.67 -17.10
N GLY A 211 -1.34 17.05 -16.64
CA GLY A 211 -2.70 17.44 -17.00
C GLY A 211 -3.11 17.20 -18.46
N GLY A 212 -4.31 17.65 -18.79
CA GLY A 212 -4.79 17.77 -20.18
C GLY A 212 -5.51 16.56 -20.78
N VAL A 213 -5.50 15.40 -20.11
CA VAL A 213 -6.18 14.17 -20.59
C VAL A 213 -6.93 13.49 -19.43
N PRO A 214 -8.18 13.02 -19.62
CA PRO A 214 -8.88 12.24 -18.61
C PRO A 214 -8.22 10.87 -18.41
N PHE A 215 -8.27 10.36 -17.19
CA PHE A 215 -7.91 8.97 -16.90
C PHE A 215 -9.10 8.04 -17.15
N GLU A 216 -8.81 6.82 -17.60
CA GLU A 216 -9.83 5.79 -17.85
C GLU A 216 -9.53 4.54 -17.04
N SER A 217 -10.59 3.93 -16.52
CA SER A 217 -10.53 2.66 -15.81
C SER A 217 -10.94 1.48 -16.68
N VAL A 218 -10.27 0.35 -16.46
CA VAL A 218 -10.67 -0.94 -17.04
C VAL A 218 -10.93 -1.96 -15.95
N GLU A 219 -11.96 -2.77 -16.17
CA GLU A 219 -12.29 -3.90 -15.32
C GLU A 219 -11.71 -5.19 -15.88
N VAL A 220 -10.95 -5.90 -15.06
CA VAL A 220 -10.27 -7.16 -15.39
C VAL A 220 -10.79 -8.26 -14.46
N PRO A 221 -11.14 -9.45 -14.98
CA PRO A 221 -11.43 -10.61 -14.15
C PRO A 221 -10.20 -11.01 -13.33
N ALA A 222 -10.37 -11.15 -12.01
CA ALA A 222 -9.32 -11.48 -11.07
C ALA A 222 -9.72 -12.70 -10.22
N PRO A 223 -9.76 -13.90 -10.85
CA PRO A 223 -10.22 -15.12 -10.19
C PRO A 223 -9.27 -15.56 -9.06
N PRO A 224 -9.78 -16.36 -8.10
CA PRO A 224 -8.96 -16.98 -7.07
C PRO A 224 -7.75 -17.73 -7.65
N GLY A 225 -6.58 -17.51 -7.06
CA GLY A 225 -5.29 -18.03 -7.48
C GLY A 225 -4.48 -17.09 -8.39
N ALA A 226 -5.11 -16.08 -8.99
CA ALA A 226 -4.41 -15.13 -9.84
C ALA A 226 -3.48 -14.22 -9.03
N THR A 227 -2.36 -13.79 -9.63
CA THR A 227 -1.38 -12.90 -8.98
C THR A 227 -1.10 -11.70 -9.88
N LEU A 228 -1.31 -10.49 -9.37
CA LEU A 228 -0.95 -9.22 -10.02
C LEU A 228 0.42 -8.77 -9.52
N LEU A 229 1.29 -8.34 -10.42
CA LEU A 229 2.54 -7.66 -10.10
C LEU A 229 2.50 -6.22 -10.61
N LEU A 230 2.74 -5.29 -9.69
CA LEU A 230 2.92 -3.87 -9.92
C LEU A 230 4.36 -3.53 -9.58
N TYR A 231 5.02 -2.73 -10.41
CA TYR A 231 6.44 -2.44 -10.28
C TYR A 231 6.78 -1.11 -10.95
N THR A 232 7.82 -0.46 -10.44
CA THR A 232 8.42 0.72 -11.06
C THR A 232 9.37 0.34 -12.19
N ASP A 233 9.70 1.31 -13.04
CA ASP A 233 10.52 1.11 -14.23
C ASP A 233 11.92 0.60 -13.92
N GLY A 234 12.51 0.94 -12.77
CA GLY A 234 13.80 0.40 -12.31
C GLY A 234 13.90 -1.14 -12.29
N LEU A 235 12.77 -1.86 -12.29
CA LEU A 235 12.76 -3.32 -12.42
C LEU A 235 12.97 -3.81 -13.86
N VAL A 236 12.50 -3.05 -14.84
CA VAL A 236 12.38 -3.47 -16.25
C VAL A 236 13.27 -2.66 -17.20
N GLU A 237 13.63 -1.44 -16.82
CA GLU A 237 14.50 -0.53 -17.55
C GLU A 237 15.92 -0.55 -16.99
N SER A 238 16.90 -0.43 -17.88
CA SER A 238 18.32 -0.26 -17.53
C SER A 238 19.02 0.47 -18.67
N ARG A 239 20.25 0.96 -18.48
CA ARG A 239 21.04 1.58 -19.58
C ARG A 239 21.12 0.76 -20.88
N THR A 240 21.00 -0.56 -20.79
CA THR A 240 21.15 -1.47 -21.93
C THR A 240 19.84 -2.11 -22.38
N ARG A 241 18.72 -1.81 -21.72
CA ARG A 241 17.42 -2.46 -21.97
C ARG A 241 16.28 -1.48 -21.87
N ASP A 242 15.45 -1.45 -22.91
CA ASP A 242 14.18 -0.72 -22.89
C ASP A 242 13.13 -1.41 -21.99
N VAL A 243 12.17 -0.62 -21.53
CA VAL A 243 11.05 -1.06 -20.68
C VAL A 243 10.36 -2.31 -21.23
N TRP A 244 10.04 -2.36 -22.53
CA TRP A 244 9.21 -3.43 -23.10
C TRP A 244 9.95 -4.77 -23.13
N SER A 245 11.22 -4.76 -23.51
CA SER A 245 12.10 -5.93 -23.40
C SER A 245 12.23 -6.43 -21.96
N GLY A 246 12.26 -5.50 -20.99
CA GLY A 246 12.23 -5.83 -19.57
C GLY A 246 10.93 -6.49 -19.12
N VAL A 247 9.78 -5.97 -19.55
CA VAL A 247 8.45 -6.54 -19.25
C VAL A 247 8.31 -7.95 -19.80
N GLU A 248 8.77 -8.21 -21.02
CA GLU A 248 8.72 -9.57 -21.59
C GLU A 248 9.61 -10.56 -20.83
N ARG A 249 10.79 -10.11 -20.37
CA ARG A 249 11.65 -10.93 -19.50
C ARG A 249 10.99 -11.22 -18.15
N LEU A 250 10.30 -10.24 -17.56
CA LEU A 250 9.53 -10.42 -16.33
C LEU A 250 8.42 -11.46 -16.53
N ARG A 251 7.65 -11.38 -17.61
CA ARG A 251 6.61 -12.36 -17.94
C ARG A 251 7.16 -13.77 -18.04
N GLU A 252 8.27 -13.94 -18.74
CA GLU A 252 8.90 -15.25 -18.91
C GLU A 252 9.37 -15.82 -17.56
N ARG A 253 9.97 -15.00 -16.70
CA ARG A 253 10.35 -15.39 -15.33
C ARG A 253 9.15 -15.88 -14.51
N LEU A 254 8.04 -15.16 -14.54
CA LEU A 254 6.81 -15.55 -13.84
C LEU A 254 6.25 -16.87 -14.38
N ARG A 255 6.31 -17.08 -15.70
CA ARG A 255 5.89 -18.32 -16.36
C ARG A 255 6.74 -19.50 -15.87
N THR A 256 8.07 -19.35 -15.85
CA THR A 256 9.00 -20.38 -15.33
C THR A 256 8.74 -20.68 -13.84
N ALA A 257 8.50 -19.65 -13.03
CA ALA A 257 8.19 -19.83 -11.60
C ALA A 257 6.88 -20.64 -11.42
N ALA A 258 5.87 -20.36 -12.24
CA ALA A 258 4.61 -21.09 -12.23
C ALA A 258 4.72 -22.53 -12.78
N GLU A 259 5.75 -22.87 -13.55
CA GLU A 259 6.01 -24.26 -13.96
C GLU A 259 6.49 -25.12 -12.78
N THR A 260 7.23 -24.52 -11.84
CA THR A 260 7.80 -25.23 -10.68
C THR A 260 6.77 -25.46 -9.57
N THR A 261 5.88 -24.50 -9.31
CA THR A 261 4.84 -24.62 -8.28
C THR A 261 3.61 -23.80 -8.69
N ARG A 262 2.40 -24.39 -8.59
CA ARG A 262 1.13 -23.70 -8.90
C ARG A 262 0.18 -23.70 -7.70
N PRO A 263 -0.21 -22.51 -7.18
CA PRO A 263 0.38 -21.19 -7.44
C PRO A 263 1.77 -21.05 -6.78
N PRO A 264 2.72 -20.29 -7.38
CA PRO A 264 4.05 -20.10 -6.80
C PRO A 264 3.95 -19.38 -5.45
N GLN A 265 4.83 -19.63 -4.48
CA GLN A 265 4.81 -18.87 -3.23
C GLN A 265 5.12 -17.39 -3.48
N LEU A 266 4.44 -16.46 -2.79
CA LEU A 266 4.49 -15.03 -3.14
C LEU A 266 5.84 -14.39 -2.79
N GLU A 267 6.40 -14.68 -1.61
CA GLU A 267 7.71 -14.15 -1.20
C GLU A 267 8.85 -14.61 -2.11
N PRO A 268 9.02 -15.93 -2.40
CA PRO A 268 10.05 -16.39 -3.34
C PRO A 268 9.81 -15.91 -4.77
N LEU A 269 8.56 -15.64 -5.16
CA LEU A 269 8.25 -15.08 -6.47
C LEU A 269 8.81 -13.65 -6.58
N CYS A 270 8.64 -12.82 -5.56
CA CYS A 270 9.24 -11.48 -5.53
C CYS A 270 10.77 -11.55 -5.60
N ASP A 271 11.40 -12.46 -4.84
CA ASP A 271 12.86 -12.63 -4.85
C ASP A 271 13.36 -13.11 -6.23
N CYS A 272 12.69 -14.09 -6.82
CA CYS A 272 13.00 -14.61 -8.16
C CYS A 272 12.86 -13.55 -9.26
N VAL A 273 11.89 -12.65 -9.12
CA VAL A 273 11.72 -11.51 -10.03
C VAL A 273 12.91 -10.56 -9.90
N LEU A 274 13.34 -10.23 -8.68
CA LEU A 274 14.49 -9.33 -8.47
C LEU A 274 15.82 -9.92 -8.96
N ASP A 275 15.98 -11.25 -8.94
CA ASP A 275 17.16 -11.95 -9.49
C ASP A 275 17.34 -11.76 -11.01
N MET A 276 16.39 -11.10 -11.70
CA MET A 276 16.59 -10.70 -13.10
C MET A 276 17.58 -9.55 -13.27
N LEU A 277 17.82 -8.76 -12.21
CA LEU A 277 18.69 -7.60 -12.20
C LEU A 277 20.13 -8.01 -11.88
N GLY A 278 21.07 -7.61 -12.73
CA GLY A 278 22.50 -7.72 -12.42
C GLY A 278 22.95 -6.70 -11.36
N PRO A 279 24.12 -6.89 -10.73
CA PRO A 279 24.68 -5.91 -9.80
C PRO A 279 24.87 -4.51 -10.39
N GLU A 280 25.11 -4.43 -11.71
CA GLU A 280 25.32 -3.21 -12.49
C GLU A 280 24.04 -2.65 -13.14
N ASP A 281 22.91 -3.36 -13.06
CA ASP A 281 21.64 -2.97 -13.71
C ASP A 281 20.79 -2.03 -12.82
N ARG A 282 21.27 -1.64 -11.63
CA ARG A 282 20.51 -0.84 -10.63
C ARG A 282 20.79 0.65 -10.76
N ASP A 283 20.26 1.22 -11.82
CA ASP A 283 20.33 2.67 -12.09
C ASP A 283 19.29 3.47 -11.31
N ASP A 284 18.12 2.89 -11.03
CA ASP A 284 17.03 3.53 -10.30
C ASP A 284 16.54 2.70 -9.11
N ASP A 285 15.69 3.31 -8.29
CA ASP A 285 14.97 2.64 -7.22
C ASP A 285 13.96 1.62 -7.80
N ILE A 286 13.63 0.62 -6.99
CA ILE A 286 12.68 -0.42 -7.39
C ILE A 286 11.66 -0.59 -6.28
N ALA A 287 10.41 -0.29 -6.57
CA ALA A 287 9.26 -0.74 -5.81
C ALA A 287 8.58 -1.89 -6.54
N LEU A 288 8.35 -3.00 -5.83
CA LEU A 288 7.61 -4.16 -6.31
C LEU A 288 6.49 -4.48 -5.33
N LEU A 289 5.25 -4.58 -5.82
CA LEU A 289 4.07 -5.03 -5.08
C LEU A 289 3.42 -6.21 -5.81
N ALA A 290 3.40 -7.36 -5.15
CA ALA A 290 2.73 -8.55 -5.63
C ALA A 290 1.46 -8.81 -4.82
N ALA A 291 0.32 -8.99 -5.50
CA ALA A 291 -0.97 -9.24 -4.90
C ALA A 291 -1.57 -10.55 -5.45
N ARG A 292 -1.70 -11.56 -4.58
CA ARG A 292 -2.43 -12.78 -4.89
C ARG A 292 -3.87 -12.68 -4.45
N PHE A 293 -4.76 -12.92 -5.40
CA PHE A 293 -6.20 -12.92 -5.19
C PHE A 293 -6.63 -14.31 -4.75
N ASP A 294 -6.99 -14.49 -3.48
CA ASP A 294 -7.59 -15.73 -2.98
C ASP A 294 -9.12 -15.67 -3.10
N GLY A 295 -9.69 -14.47 -3.17
CA GLY A 295 -11.13 -14.21 -3.22
C GLY A 295 -11.88 -14.67 -1.97
N ILE A 296 -13.19 -14.42 -1.96
CA ILE A 296 -14.12 -15.00 -1.00
C ILE A 296 -15.03 -15.96 -1.78
N PRO A 297 -15.18 -17.23 -1.35
CA PRO A 297 -16.04 -18.17 -2.05
C PRO A 297 -17.51 -17.71 -2.05
N PRO A 298 -18.26 -17.86 -3.15
CA PRO A 298 -19.66 -17.43 -3.22
C PRO A 298 -20.57 -18.06 -2.14
N ARG A 299 -20.25 -19.28 -1.68
CA ARG A 299 -20.95 -19.95 -0.57
C ARG A 299 -20.84 -19.21 0.77
N ASP A 300 -19.81 -18.38 0.91
CA ASP A 300 -19.48 -17.61 2.12
C ASP A 300 -19.96 -16.16 2.02
N VAL A 301 -20.72 -15.84 0.96
CA VAL A 301 -21.32 -14.52 0.74
C VAL A 301 -22.83 -14.65 0.63
N ALA A 302 -23.56 -13.73 1.27
CA ALA A 302 -24.97 -13.53 1.01
C ALA A 302 -25.25 -12.04 0.81
N TYR A 303 -26.06 -11.71 -0.19
CA TYR A 303 -26.29 -10.33 -0.61
C TYR A 303 -27.74 -10.12 -1.02
N TRP A 304 -28.33 -9.00 -0.58
CA TRP A 304 -29.71 -8.64 -0.90
C TRP A 304 -29.86 -7.12 -1.10
N PHE A 305 -30.81 -6.75 -1.95
CA PHE A 305 -31.39 -5.41 -2.02
C PHE A 305 -32.75 -5.40 -1.32
N LEU A 306 -32.98 -4.41 -0.47
CA LEU A 306 -34.17 -4.29 0.37
C LEU A 306 -34.77 -2.89 0.23
N GLU A 307 -36.04 -2.79 -0.14
CA GLU A 307 -36.77 -1.53 -0.15
C GLU A 307 -36.83 -0.90 1.26
N PRO A 308 -36.68 0.43 1.42
CA PRO A 308 -36.67 1.09 2.72
C PRO A 308 -38.09 1.22 3.31
N GLN A 309 -38.65 0.10 3.78
CA GLN A 309 -40.01 0.03 4.37
C GLN A 309 -39.97 -0.32 5.86
N ALA A 310 -41.03 -0.01 6.60
CA ALA A 310 -41.13 -0.32 8.04
C ALA A 310 -40.96 -1.82 8.38
N GLN A 311 -41.39 -2.72 7.49
CA GLN A 311 -41.21 -4.17 7.66
C GLN A 311 -39.79 -4.69 7.38
N THR A 312 -38.90 -3.85 6.85
CA THR A 312 -37.58 -4.25 6.34
C THR A 312 -36.64 -4.80 7.41
N PRO A 313 -36.53 -4.23 8.62
CA PRO A 313 -35.72 -4.82 9.69
C PRO A 313 -36.18 -6.23 10.06
N GLY A 314 -37.50 -6.47 10.11
CA GLY A 314 -38.07 -7.79 10.33
C GLY A 314 -37.75 -8.79 9.21
N ARG A 315 -37.77 -8.33 7.95
CA ARG A 315 -37.35 -9.15 6.80
C ARG A 315 -35.86 -9.46 6.82
N ALA A 316 -35.02 -8.47 7.15
CA ALA A 316 -33.57 -8.62 7.26
C ALA A 316 -33.19 -9.68 8.30
N ARG A 317 -33.79 -9.64 9.50
CA ARG A 317 -33.59 -10.68 10.53
C ARG A 317 -33.88 -12.09 10.02
N ARG A 318 -35.00 -12.29 9.32
CA ARG A 318 -35.36 -13.60 8.74
C ARG A 318 -34.40 -14.05 7.64
N LEU A 319 -33.84 -13.13 6.85
CA LEU A 319 -32.83 -13.45 5.84
C LEU A 319 -31.51 -13.87 6.49
N VAL A 320 -31.06 -13.09 7.48
CA VAL A 320 -29.85 -13.35 8.27
C VAL A 320 -29.93 -14.70 8.96
N ARG A 321 -31.01 -14.97 9.70
CA ARG A 321 -31.22 -16.26 10.40
C ARG A 321 -31.07 -17.46 9.47
N ARG A 322 -31.68 -17.41 8.28
CA ARG A 322 -31.60 -18.49 7.29
C ARG A 322 -30.18 -18.70 6.77
N VAL A 323 -29.40 -17.64 6.62
CA VAL A 323 -28.00 -17.73 6.20
C VAL A 323 -27.11 -18.26 7.33
N LEU A 324 -27.33 -17.80 8.57
CA LEU A 324 -26.59 -18.33 9.72
C LEU A 324 -26.87 -19.81 9.95
N GLN A 325 -28.11 -20.26 9.80
CA GLN A 325 -28.47 -21.68 9.81
C GLN A 325 -27.74 -22.46 8.71
N ARG A 326 -27.74 -21.94 7.48
CA ARG A 326 -27.02 -22.57 6.36
C ARG A 326 -25.50 -22.63 6.59
N TRP A 327 -24.96 -21.66 7.31
CA TRP A 327 -23.54 -21.59 7.65
C TRP A 327 -23.18 -22.30 8.95
N GLU A 328 -24.15 -22.95 9.62
CA GLU A 328 -23.99 -23.64 10.92
C GLU A 328 -23.51 -22.70 12.04
N LEU A 329 -24.01 -21.45 12.02
CA LEU A 329 -23.67 -20.39 12.96
C LEU A 329 -24.86 -20.03 13.87
N ASP A 330 -25.66 -21.02 14.26
CA ASP A 330 -26.88 -20.81 15.06
C ASP A 330 -26.62 -20.04 16.37
N SER A 331 -25.48 -20.28 17.00
CA SER A 331 -25.04 -19.59 18.22
C SER A 331 -24.93 -18.07 18.08
N LEU A 332 -24.73 -17.55 16.86
CA LEU A 332 -24.65 -16.12 16.61
C LEU A 332 -26.00 -15.49 16.28
N SER A 333 -27.03 -16.29 15.95
CA SER A 333 -28.30 -15.79 15.38
C SER A 333 -28.95 -14.66 16.17
N GLU A 334 -29.16 -14.82 17.47
CA GLU A 334 -29.82 -13.79 18.28
C GLU A 334 -29.05 -12.46 18.26
N SER A 335 -27.73 -12.54 18.44
CA SER A 335 -26.86 -11.36 18.46
C SER A 335 -26.80 -10.68 17.09
N THR A 336 -26.59 -11.44 16.01
CA THR A 336 -26.50 -10.89 14.66
C THR A 336 -27.83 -10.30 14.22
N GLU A 337 -28.95 -10.95 14.51
CA GLU A 337 -30.29 -10.44 14.19
C GLU A 337 -30.59 -9.12 14.89
N LEU A 338 -30.22 -8.99 16.17
CA LEU A 338 -30.36 -7.74 16.90
C LEU A 338 -29.54 -6.63 16.23
N LEU A 339 -28.26 -6.89 15.96
CA LEU A 339 -27.37 -5.91 15.35
C LEU A 339 -27.81 -5.49 13.94
N VAL A 340 -28.20 -6.46 13.10
CA VAL A 340 -28.75 -6.15 11.77
C VAL A 340 -30.05 -5.37 11.89
N SER A 341 -30.93 -5.70 12.84
CA SER A 341 -32.17 -4.95 13.05
C SER A 341 -31.88 -3.47 13.35
N GLU A 342 -30.92 -3.17 14.21
CA GLU A 342 -30.55 -1.78 14.54
C GLU A 342 -29.97 -1.03 13.35
N VAL A 343 -28.99 -1.64 12.66
CA VAL A 343 -28.32 -0.99 11.53
C VAL A 343 -29.29 -0.78 10.37
N VAL A 344 -30.12 -1.77 10.05
CA VAL A 344 -31.14 -1.66 8.99
C VAL A 344 -32.24 -0.68 9.37
N THR A 345 -32.68 -0.63 10.63
CA THR A 345 -33.66 0.39 11.08
C THR A 345 -33.11 1.79 10.89
N ASN A 346 -31.83 2.01 11.21
CA ASN A 346 -31.18 3.28 10.96
C ASN A 346 -31.11 3.60 9.46
N ALA A 347 -30.75 2.63 8.61
CA ALA A 347 -30.71 2.81 7.16
C ALA A 347 -32.11 3.16 6.59
N VAL A 348 -33.15 2.41 6.95
CA VAL A 348 -34.55 2.63 6.51
C VAL A 348 -35.04 4.04 6.85
N ARG A 349 -34.59 4.62 7.96
CA ARG A 349 -35.01 5.96 8.37
C ARG A 349 -34.52 7.06 7.44
N TYR A 350 -33.37 6.88 6.79
CA TYR A 350 -32.71 7.93 6.02
C TYR A 350 -32.57 7.60 4.52
N ALA A 351 -32.72 6.33 4.14
CA ALA A 351 -32.59 5.89 2.77
C ALA A 351 -33.79 6.31 1.91
N THR A 352 -33.53 6.74 0.68
CA THR A 352 -34.58 6.96 -0.33
C THR A 352 -34.53 5.91 -1.43
N ARG A 353 -33.41 5.20 -1.56
CA ARG A 353 -33.20 4.09 -2.51
C ARG A 353 -33.15 2.74 -1.79
N PRO A 354 -33.22 1.62 -2.52
CA PRO A 354 -33.04 0.30 -1.93
C PRO A 354 -31.74 0.18 -1.15
N ILE A 355 -31.85 -0.35 0.07
CA ILE A 355 -30.74 -0.60 1.00
C ILE A 355 -30.08 -1.91 0.61
N THR A 356 -28.75 -1.97 0.69
CA THR A 356 -28.00 -3.20 0.50
C THR A 356 -27.76 -3.88 1.84
N LEU A 357 -27.92 -5.19 1.91
CA LEU A 357 -27.52 -6.02 3.06
C LEU A 357 -26.57 -7.10 2.57
N ARG A 358 -25.37 -7.15 3.15
CA ARG A 358 -24.35 -8.13 2.82
C ARG A 358 -23.85 -8.86 4.06
N LEU A 359 -23.75 -10.18 3.98
CA LEU A 359 -23.12 -11.04 4.97
C LEU A 359 -21.91 -11.73 4.34
N LEU A 360 -20.80 -11.77 5.07
CA LEU A 360 -19.53 -12.35 4.65
C LEU A 360 -19.01 -13.28 5.76
N ARG A 361 -18.75 -14.54 5.44
CA ARG A 361 -18.14 -15.52 6.36
C ARG A 361 -16.67 -15.71 6.02
N THR A 362 -15.79 -15.17 6.84
CA THR A 362 -14.34 -15.24 6.64
C THR A 362 -13.67 -15.76 7.92
N GLU A 363 -12.62 -15.13 8.44
CA GLU A 363 -12.16 -15.35 9.82
C GLU A 363 -13.15 -14.79 10.86
N VAL A 364 -14.03 -13.89 10.41
CA VAL A 364 -15.12 -13.29 11.19
C VAL A 364 -16.42 -13.36 10.40
N LEU A 365 -17.55 -13.25 11.09
CA LEU A 365 -18.82 -12.94 10.45
C LEU A 365 -18.91 -11.42 10.30
N ARG A 366 -18.91 -10.91 9.07
CA ARG A 366 -19.06 -9.48 8.79
C ARG A 366 -20.42 -9.21 8.16
N CYS A 367 -21.15 -8.25 8.73
CA CYS A 367 -22.41 -7.75 8.19
C CYS A 367 -22.23 -6.31 7.75
N GLU A 368 -22.74 -5.98 6.56
CA GLU A 368 -22.67 -4.63 5.99
C GLU A 368 -24.04 -4.21 5.51
N VAL A 369 -24.37 -2.95 5.77
CA VAL A 369 -25.62 -2.32 5.34
C VAL A 369 -25.26 -1.02 4.63
N GLY A 370 -25.60 -0.93 3.35
CA GLY A 370 -25.38 0.27 2.54
C GLY A 370 -26.68 1.02 2.28
N ASP A 371 -26.64 2.34 2.38
CA ASP A 371 -27.74 3.25 2.04
C ASP A 371 -27.24 4.48 1.28
N ASP A 372 -28.15 5.22 0.66
CA ASP A 372 -27.87 6.42 -0.12
C ASP A 372 -27.76 7.70 0.72
N ALA A 373 -27.87 7.62 2.05
CA ALA A 373 -27.82 8.80 2.90
C ALA A 373 -26.36 9.19 3.24
N PRO A 374 -25.94 10.45 2.98
CA PRO A 374 -24.54 10.88 3.10
C PRO A 374 -24.06 11.10 4.54
N THR A 375 -25.01 11.15 5.49
CA THR A 375 -24.74 11.39 6.91
C THR A 375 -24.37 10.11 7.62
N LEU A 376 -23.14 10.08 8.14
CA LEU A 376 -22.67 8.96 8.96
C LEU A 376 -23.44 8.88 10.28
N PRO A 377 -23.75 7.67 10.75
CA PRO A 377 -24.36 7.48 12.05
C PRO A 377 -23.45 8.03 13.16
N ARG A 378 -24.03 8.82 14.07
CA ARG A 378 -23.34 9.27 15.29
C ARG A 378 -23.85 8.47 16.48
N MET A 379 -22.94 7.94 17.30
CA MET A 379 -23.30 7.42 18.61
C MET A 379 -23.89 8.57 19.44
N ARG A 380 -25.15 8.43 19.86
CA ARG A 380 -25.79 9.34 20.80
C ARG A 380 -25.92 8.61 22.13
N HIS A 381 -25.50 9.25 23.23
CA HIS A 381 -25.84 8.76 24.57
C HIS A 381 -27.33 9.03 24.80
N ALA A 382 -28.16 8.01 24.63
CA ALA A 382 -29.59 8.11 24.92
C ALA A 382 -29.78 8.34 26.43
N ALA A 383 -30.52 9.39 26.80
CA ALA A 383 -30.96 9.58 28.19
C ALA A 383 -31.93 8.45 28.58
N ALA A 384 -32.16 8.24 29.88
CA ALA A 384 -32.95 7.11 30.38
C ALA A 384 -34.39 6.99 29.81
N GLY A 385 -34.93 8.07 29.23
CA GLY A 385 -36.26 8.11 28.59
C GLY A 385 -36.29 8.21 27.06
N ASP A 386 -35.16 8.22 26.35
CA ASP A 386 -35.14 8.27 24.89
C ASP A 386 -35.31 6.87 24.28
N GLU A 387 -36.35 6.68 23.47
CA GLU A 387 -36.56 5.47 22.65
C GLU A 387 -35.56 5.38 21.47
N GLY A 388 -34.97 6.52 21.07
CA GLY A 388 -34.01 6.61 19.97
C GLY A 388 -32.54 6.66 20.44
N GLY A 389 -31.63 6.09 19.66
CA GLY A 389 -30.17 6.26 19.85
C GLY A 389 -29.43 5.13 20.56
N ARG A 390 -30.14 4.10 21.04
CA ARG A 390 -29.52 2.91 21.66
C ARG A 390 -28.92 1.92 20.66
N GLY A 391 -29.34 1.94 19.40
CA GLY A 391 -28.95 0.93 18.41
C GLY A 391 -27.44 0.81 18.20
N LEU A 392 -26.77 1.94 17.95
CA LEU A 392 -25.31 1.97 17.78
C LEU A 392 -24.56 1.63 19.08
N PHE A 393 -25.15 1.91 20.24
CA PHE A 393 -24.57 1.51 21.52
C PHE A 393 -24.58 -0.03 21.68
N MET A 394 -25.65 -0.70 21.23
CA MET A 394 -25.71 -2.16 21.20
C MET A 394 -24.70 -2.76 20.20
N VAL A 395 -24.57 -2.17 19.01
CA VAL A 395 -23.53 -2.54 18.03
C VAL A 395 -22.14 -2.41 18.65
N ASN A 396 -21.86 -1.30 19.32
CA ASN A 396 -20.57 -1.07 19.98
C ASN A 396 -20.27 -2.07 21.10
N ARG A 397 -21.29 -2.60 21.79
CA ARG A 397 -21.12 -3.54 22.91
C ARG A 397 -21.00 -5.00 22.45
N LEU A 398 -21.71 -5.40 21.39
CA LEU A 398 -21.82 -6.79 20.96
C LEU A 398 -20.93 -7.13 19.77
N ALA A 399 -20.55 -6.15 18.95
CA ALA A 399 -19.63 -6.38 17.84
C ALA A 399 -18.18 -6.42 18.33
N ARG A 400 -17.35 -7.27 17.70
CA ARG A 400 -15.89 -7.25 17.88
C ARG A 400 -15.31 -5.94 17.38
N ARG A 401 -15.78 -5.50 16.21
CA ARG A 401 -15.45 -4.23 15.56
C ARG A 401 -16.67 -3.75 14.78
N TRP A 402 -16.82 -2.45 14.65
CA TRP A 402 -17.82 -1.87 13.76
C TRP A 402 -17.30 -0.53 13.24
N GLY A 403 -17.89 -0.06 12.14
CA GLY A 403 -17.52 1.20 11.54
C GLY A 403 -18.58 1.69 10.57
N ALA A 404 -18.39 2.92 10.10
CA ALA A 404 -19.20 3.49 9.04
C ALA A 404 -18.27 4.24 8.08
N THR A 405 -18.41 3.95 6.79
CA THR A 405 -17.63 4.59 5.73
C THR A 405 -18.57 5.35 4.81
N ARG A 406 -18.21 6.60 4.50
CA ARG A 406 -18.92 7.40 3.51
C ARG A 406 -18.46 6.94 2.13
N LEU A 407 -19.40 6.74 1.23
CA LEU A 407 -19.16 6.47 -0.18
C LEU A 407 -19.56 7.69 -1.00
N SER A 408 -19.13 7.78 -2.25
CA SER A 408 -19.54 8.84 -3.19
C SER A 408 -21.06 8.96 -3.33
N THR A 409 -21.78 7.84 -3.28
CA THR A 409 -23.23 7.75 -3.49
C THR A 409 -24.04 7.46 -2.22
N GLY A 410 -23.40 7.49 -1.03
CA GLY A 410 -24.09 7.17 0.21
C GLY A 410 -23.15 6.80 1.35
N LYS A 411 -23.47 5.72 2.08
CA LYS A 411 -22.60 5.17 3.13
C LYS A 411 -22.79 3.68 3.30
N VAL A 412 -21.81 3.05 3.94
CA VAL A 412 -21.89 1.67 4.43
C VAL A 412 -21.61 1.65 5.92
N VAL A 413 -22.51 1.02 6.69
CA VAL A 413 -22.33 0.71 8.11
C VAL A 413 -22.09 -0.78 8.24
N TRP A 414 -21.07 -1.17 8.99
CA TRP A 414 -20.66 -2.56 9.10
C TRP A 414 -20.28 -2.94 10.52
N PHE A 415 -20.41 -4.23 10.83
CA PHE A 415 -19.93 -4.80 12.08
C PHE A 415 -19.40 -6.22 11.88
N GLU A 416 -18.53 -6.65 12.79
CA GLU A 416 -17.85 -7.95 12.78
C GLU A 416 -18.15 -8.70 14.08
N GLN A 417 -18.34 -10.02 13.98
CA GLN A 417 -18.48 -10.93 15.10
C GLN A 417 -17.50 -12.08 14.95
N THR A 418 -16.92 -12.51 16.08
CA THR A 418 -16.02 -13.67 16.10
C THR A 418 -16.81 -14.93 15.80
N LEU A 419 -16.28 -15.78 14.90
CA LEU A 419 -16.88 -17.08 14.66
C LEU A 419 -16.66 -17.99 15.88
N PRO A 420 -17.65 -18.83 16.26
CA PRO A 420 -17.45 -19.83 17.29
C PRO A 420 -16.31 -20.77 16.89
N ALA A 421 -15.48 -21.17 17.87
CA ALA A 421 -14.42 -22.13 17.61
C ALA A 421 -15.03 -23.42 17.04
N LYS A 422 -14.48 -23.92 15.93
CA LYS A 422 -14.87 -25.20 15.35
C LYS A 422 -14.71 -26.26 16.46
N ARG A 423 -15.80 -26.93 16.86
CA ARG A 423 -15.66 -28.10 17.75
C ARG A 423 -14.72 -29.08 17.04
N PRO A 424 -13.67 -29.61 17.69
CA PRO A 424 -12.89 -30.68 17.11
C PRO A 424 -13.84 -31.83 16.77
N ASP A 425 -13.70 -32.40 15.57
CA ASP A 425 -14.45 -33.60 15.19
C ASP A 425 -14.22 -34.66 16.27
N PRO A 426 -15.28 -35.34 16.76
CA PRO A 426 -15.10 -36.51 17.59
C PRO A 426 -14.41 -37.58 16.72
N SER A 427 -13.16 -37.86 17.07
CA SER A 427 -12.30 -38.90 16.49
C SER A 427 -12.94 -40.27 16.48
#